data_AF-A0A6A0HCK1-F1
#
_entry.id   AF-A0A6A0HCK1-F1
#
_cell.length_a   1.000
_cell.length_b   1.000
_cell.length_c   1.000
_cell.angle_alpha   90.00
_cell.angle_beta   90.00
_cell.angle_gamma   90.00
#
_symmetry.space_group_name_H-M   'P 1'
#
loop_
_entity.id
_entity.type
_entity.pdbx_description
1 polymer ?
#
loop_
_entity_poly.entity_id
_entity_poly.type
_entity_poly.pdbx_seq_one_letter_code
_entity_poly.pdbx_strand_id
1 'polypeptide(L)'
;MQSLHCCAALNEAVTARYRATRNRTLPLTYEMAKGPFRIGTEKSWNSWNTSNLLDGKRRSESAVDDIFIRRFITGTWHDLFVSEVIIKRQFNMIRIAGLVQRKVQPRKMYFLIGYTEELLSYWLKCPVKLELQTVATKEDAIYKYI
;
A
#
# COMPACT_ATOMS: atom_id res chain seq x y z
N MET A 1 34.32 -38.38 -18.58
CA MET A 1 34.30 -37.05 -17.94
C MET A 1 33.06 -36.31 -18.42
N GLN A 2 32.00 -36.22 -17.61
CA GLN A 2 30.86 -35.34 -17.92
C GLN A 2 31.25 -33.91 -17.56
N SER A 3 31.21 -33.01 -18.54
CA SER A 3 31.44 -31.58 -18.34
C SER A 3 30.27 -30.98 -17.58
N LEU A 4 30.56 -30.42 -16.40
CA LEU A 4 29.61 -29.58 -15.67
C LEU A 4 29.41 -28.28 -16.46
N HIS A 5 28.22 -28.07 -17.01
CA HIS A 5 27.82 -26.79 -17.59
C HIS A 5 27.59 -25.79 -16.46
N CYS A 6 28.61 -25.01 -16.11
CA CYS A 6 28.48 -23.88 -15.19
C CYS A 6 27.98 -22.66 -15.98
N CYS A 7 26.66 -22.42 -15.98
CA CYS A 7 26.15 -21.12 -16.44
C CYS A 7 26.52 -20.02 -15.43
N ALA A 8 26.85 -18.82 -15.92
CA ALA A 8 27.09 -17.66 -15.06
C ALA A 8 25.85 -17.36 -14.20
N ALA A 9 26.05 -17.01 -12.92
CA ALA A 9 24.96 -16.59 -12.04
C ALA A 9 24.30 -15.32 -12.60
N LEU A 10 23.14 -15.48 -13.24
CA LEU A 10 22.33 -14.35 -13.69
C LEU A 10 21.72 -13.69 -12.45
N ASN A 11 22.19 -12.48 -12.12
CA ASN A 11 21.70 -11.74 -10.97
C ASN A 11 20.38 -11.04 -11.34
N GLU A 12 19.30 -11.81 -11.41
CA GLU A 12 17.97 -11.27 -11.73
C GLU A 12 17.45 -10.42 -10.57
N ALA A 13 17.02 -9.19 -10.87
CA ALA A 13 16.38 -8.34 -9.86
C ALA A 13 15.01 -8.91 -9.45
N VAL A 14 14.90 -9.37 -8.20
CA VAL A 14 13.69 -9.99 -7.61
C VAL A 14 12.80 -8.97 -6.86
N THR A 15 13.30 -7.76 -6.63
CA THR A 15 12.63 -6.77 -5.78
C THR A 15 11.31 -6.27 -6.37
N ALA A 16 10.24 -6.34 -5.56
CA ALA A 16 8.89 -5.87 -5.90
C ALA A 16 8.41 -6.37 -7.29
N ARG A 17 8.68 -7.64 -7.58
CA ARG A 17 8.24 -8.34 -8.79
C ARG A 17 7.59 -9.68 -8.40
N TYR A 18 6.48 -9.99 -9.03
CA TYR A 18 5.81 -11.27 -8.89
C TYR A 18 6.26 -12.21 -10.02
N ARG A 19 6.54 -13.48 -9.68
CA ARG A 19 6.94 -14.50 -10.66
C ARG A 19 5.72 -14.95 -11.46
N ALA A 20 5.92 -15.19 -12.75
CA ALA A 20 4.87 -15.68 -13.63
C ALA A 20 4.39 -17.08 -13.19
N THR A 21 3.09 -17.30 -13.25
CA THR A 21 2.46 -18.58 -12.93
C THR A 21 2.21 -19.35 -14.22
N ARG A 22 2.40 -20.67 -14.20
CA ARG A 22 2.20 -21.53 -15.40
C ARG A 22 0.83 -21.34 -16.07
N ASN A 23 -0.23 -21.17 -15.27
CA ASN A 23 -1.61 -21.09 -15.73
C ASN A 23 -2.21 -19.67 -15.63
N ARG A 24 -1.38 -18.64 -15.42
CA ARG A 24 -1.84 -17.26 -15.20
C ARG A 24 -2.95 -17.13 -14.17
N THR A 25 -2.80 -17.80 -13.03
CA THR A 25 -3.86 -17.86 -12.00
C THR A 25 -3.76 -16.75 -10.97
N LEU A 26 -2.63 -16.04 -10.89
CA LEU A 26 -2.40 -15.03 -9.85
C LEU A 26 -2.95 -13.67 -10.31
N PRO A 27 -4.02 -13.14 -9.68
CA PRO A 27 -4.50 -11.79 -9.98
C PRO A 27 -3.59 -10.74 -9.35
N LEU A 28 -3.23 -9.72 -10.13
CA LEU A 28 -2.47 -8.56 -9.65
C LEU A 28 -3.27 -7.27 -9.80
N THR A 29 -3.20 -6.43 -8.77
CA THR A 29 -3.64 -5.04 -8.85
C THR A 29 -2.64 -4.22 -9.67
N TYR A 30 -3.06 -3.02 -10.09
CA TYR A 30 -2.21 -2.14 -10.89
C TYR A 30 -0.87 -1.85 -10.22
N GLU A 31 -0.86 -1.49 -8.93
CA GLU A 31 0.37 -1.20 -8.16
C GLU A 31 1.32 -2.40 -8.08
N MET A 32 0.77 -3.61 -7.89
CA MET A 32 1.53 -4.87 -7.85
C MET A 32 2.11 -5.26 -9.21
N ALA A 33 1.39 -4.94 -10.30
CA ALA A 33 1.76 -5.29 -11.66
C ALA A 33 2.97 -4.51 -12.21
N LYS A 34 3.29 -3.36 -11.61
CA LYS A 34 4.37 -2.46 -12.06
C LYS A 34 5.59 -2.58 -11.16
N GLY A 35 6.74 -2.90 -11.75
CA GLY A 35 8.02 -3.02 -11.03
C GLY A 35 8.53 -1.70 -10.46
N PRO A 36 9.54 -1.73 -9.57
CA PRO A 36 10.02 -0.55 -8.84
C PRO A 36 10.66 0.51 -9.74
N PHE A 37 11.30 0.09 -10.84
CA PHE A 37 11.92 0.99 -11.81
C PHE A 37 10.92 1.86 -12.59
N ARG A 38 9.61 1.61 -12.46
CA ARG A 38 8.54 2.40 -13.12
C ARG A 38 7.86 3.41 -12.19
N ILE A 39 8.38 3.60 -10.97
CA ILE A 39 7.93 4.66 -10.06
C ILE A 39 8.28 6.01 -10.69
N GLY A 40 7.32 6.93 -10.75
CA GLY A 40 7.43 8.24 -11.38
C GLY A 40 7.02 8.28 -12.85
N THR A 41 6.83 7.13 -13.51
CA THR A 41 6.37 7.06 -14.91
C THR A 41 5.00 6.38 -15.02
N GLU A 42 4.88 5.14 -14.54
CA GLU A 42 3.62 4.38 -14.62
C GLU A 42 2.93 4.25 -13.26
N LYS A 43 3.70 4.26 -12.16
CA LYS A 43 3.15 4.27 -10.80
C LYS A 43 3.66 5.45 -10.00
N SER A 44 2.85 5.86 -9.03
CA SER A 44 3.15 7.00 -8.16
C SER A 44 3.69 6.54 -6.80
N TRP A 45 3.78 7.46 -5.84
CA TRP A 45 4.18 7.16 -4.47
C TRP A 45 2.96 6.89 -3.59
N ASN A 46 3.07 5.90 -2.69
CA ASN A 46 2.00 5.55 -1.75
C ASN A 46 2.02 6.40 -0.48
N SER A 47 3.03 7.26 -0.32
CA SER A 47 3.09 8.30 0.72
C SER A 47 3.49 9.63 0.09
N TRP A 48 2.70 10.66 0.34
CA TRP A 48 2.93 12.02 -0.11
C TRP A 48 3.18 12.91 1.10
N ASN A 49 4.37 13.49 1.17
CA ASN A 49 4.80 14.41 2.22
C ASN A 49 5.92 15.33 1.69
N THR A 50 6.35 16.29 2.51
CA THR A 50 7.43 17.24 2.18
C THR A 50 8.77 16.87 2.80
N SER A 51 8.89 15.76 3.52
CA SER A 51 10.08 15.44 4.33
C SER A 51 11.27 14.92 3.52
N ASN A 52 11.00 14.40 2.31
CA ASN A 52 12.04 13.96 1.38
C ASN A 52 12.51 15.05 0.40
N LEU A 53 11.93 16.25 0.45
CA LEU A 53 12.42 17.38 -0.34
C LEU A 53 13.82 17.81 0.16
N LEU A 54 14.53 18.58 -0.67
CA LEU A 54 15.75 19.27 -0.26
C LEU A 54 15.40 20.15 0.95
N ASP A 55 16.17 20.03 2.04
CA ASP A 55 15.91 20.68 3.33
C ASP A 55 14.59 20.31 4.02
N GLY A 56 13.97 19.20 3.60
CA GLY A 56 12.79 18.63 4.24
C GLY A 56 13.07 18.22 5.70
N LYS A 57 12.18 18.62 6.61
CA LYS A 57 12.29 18.29 8.04
C LYS A 57 11.65 16.93 8.33
N ARG A 58 12.07 16.29 9.43
CA ARG A 58 11.42 15.09 10.01
C ARG A 58 11.31 13.89 9.07
N ARG A 59 12.34 13.62 8.26
CA ARG A 59 12.38 12.51 7.29
C ARG A 59 12.19 11.14 7.94
N SER A 60 12.96 10.84 8.98
CA SER A 60 12.91 9.57 9.70
C SER A 60 11.58 9.36 10.41
N GLU A 61 11.12 10.36 11.15
CA GLU A 61 9.87 10.31 11.91
C GLU A 61 8.66 10.05 11.00
N SER A 62 8.55 10.78 9.88
CA SER A 62 7.46 10.59 8.92
C SER A 62 7.41 9.17 8.35
N ALA A 63 8.57 8.56 8.13
CA ALA A 63 8.66 7.18 7.63
C ALA A 63 8.27 6.15 8.70
N VAL A 64 8.65 6.37 9.96
CA VAL A 64 8.24 5.53 11.09
C VAL A 64 6.72 5.59 11.29
N ASP A 65 6.15 6.79 11.25
CA ASP A 65 4.70 7.01 11.33
C ASP A 65 3.96 6.30 10.19
N ASP A 66 4.48 6.38 8.96
CA ASP A 66 3.89 5.68 7.80
C ASP A 66 3.88 4.17 7.95
N ILE A 67 4.99 3.59 8.42
CA ILE A 67 5.07 2.14 8.65
C ILE A 67 4.12 1.73 9.77
N PHE A 68 4.01 2.53 10.83
CA PHE A 68 3.06 2.30 11.91
C PHE A 68 1.61 2.32 11.41
N ILE A 69 1.22 3.38 10.70
CA ILE A 69 -0.15 3.53 10.15
C ILE A 69 -0.49 2.35 9.24
N ARG A 70 0.44 1.92 8.36
CA ARG A 70 0.22 0.77 7.48
C ARG A 70 -0.02 -0.51 8.25
N ARG A 71 0.83 -0.82 9.25
CA ARG A 71 0.67 -2.02 10.08
C ARG A 71 -0.62 -1.98 10.90
N PHE A 72 -0.94 -0.81 11.47
CA PHE A 72 -2.15 -0.60 12.23
C PHE A 72 -3.40 -0.85 11.37
N ILE A 73 -3.43 -0.32 10.14
CA ILE A 73 -4.55 -0.53 9.21
C ILE A 73 -4.64 -1.99 8.78
N THR A 74 -3.53 -2.63 8.42
CA THR A 74 -3.55 -4.07 8.06
C THR A 74 -4.06 -4.95 9.20
N GLY A 75 -3.78 -4.59 10.46
CA GLY A 75 -4.29 -5.32 11.62
C GLY A 75 -5.76 -5.04 11.92
N THR A 76 -6.17 -3.77 11.91
CA THR A 76 -7.54 -3.36 12.28
C THR A 76 -8.56 -3.60 11.18
N TRP A 77 -8.18 -3.35 9.93
CA TRP A 77 -9.00 -3.55 8.73
C TRP A 77 -8.68 -4.88 8.05
N HIS A 78 -8.80 -5.96 8.82
CA HIS A 78 -8.40 -7.29 8.40
C HIS A 78 -9.15 -7.77 7.15
N ASP A 79 -8.40 -8.06 6.07
CA ASP A 79 -8.91 -8.55 4.79
C ASP A 79 -9.95 -7.63 4.11
N LEU A 80 -10.01 -6.35 4.48
CA LEU A 80 -10.96 -5.38 3.92
C LEU A 80 -10.35 -4.50 2.83
N PHE A 81 -9.08 -4.13 2.96
CA PHE A 81 -8.38 -3.34 1.94
C PHE A 81 -8.07 -4.19 0.72
N VAL A 82 -8.43 -3.67 -0.46
CA VAL A 82 -8.18 -4.31 -1.76
C VAL A 82 -6.90 -3.76 -2.40
N SER A 83 -6.62 -2.48 -2.19
CA SER A 83 -5.41 -1.82 -2.67
C SER A 83 -4.42 -1.54 -1.54
N GLU A 84 -3.20 -1.16 -1.90
CA GLU A 84 -2.28 -0.56 -0.94
C GLU A 84 -2.86 0.75 -0.37
N VAL A 85 -2.50 1.06 0.87
CA VAL A 85 -2.93 2.27 1.57
C VAL A 85 -2.12 3.47 1.07
N ILE A 86 -2.82 4.55 0.73
CA ILE A 86 -2.23 5.82 0.29
C ILE A 86 -2.27 6.80 1.46
N ILE A 87 -1.12 7.33 1.85
CA ILE A 87 -1.01 8.30 2.94
C ILE A 87 -0.68 9.66 2.35
N LYS A 88 -1.46 10.69 2.68
CA LYS A 88 -1.25 12.06 2.23
C LYS A 88 -1.10 12.95 3.45
N ARG A 89 0.03 13.65 3.58
CA ARG A 89 0.24 14.67 4.62
C ARG A 89 0.04 16.04 4.01
N GLN A 90 -0.97 16.75 4.50
CA GLN A 90 -1.24 18.14 4.14
C GLN A 90 -1.14 18.97 5.39
N PHE A 91 -0.05 19.73 5.53
CA PHE A 91 0.27 20.45 6.75
C PHE A 91 0.22 19.50 7.97
N ASN A 92 -0.54 19.84 9.02
CA ASN A 92 -0.72 19.01 10.21
C ASN A 92 -1.77 17.89 10.03
N MET A 93 -2.46 17.79 8.88
CA MET A 93 -3.50 16.78 8.67
C MET A 93 -2.94 15.57 7.94
N ILE A 94 -3.22 14.38 8.47
CA ILE A 94 -2.91 13.10 7.81
C ILE A 94 -4.21 12.56 7.20
N ARG A 95 -4.22 12.41 5.89
CA ARG A 95 -5.32 11.78 5.14
C ARG A 95 -4.90 10.40 4.71
N ILE A 96 -5.67 9.39 5.13
CA ILE A 96 -5.41 8.01 4.80
C ILE A 96 -6.48 7.55 3.81
N ALA A 97 -6.05 7.24 2.59
CA ALA A 97 -6.93 6.86 1.51
C ALA A 97 -6.71 5.39 1.10
N GLY A 98 -7.77 4.75 0.62
CA GLY A 98 -7.65 3.45 -0.03
C GLY A 98 -8.98 2.83 -0.43
N LEU A 99 -8.87 1.70 -1.13
CA LEU A 99 -10.01 0.94 -1.64
C LEU A 99 -10.39 -0.19 -0.67
N VAL A 100 -11.67 -0.25 -0.30
CA VAL A 100 -12.20 -1.20 0.68
C VAL A 100 -13.30 -2.05 0.06
N GLN A 101 -13.28 -3.36 0.31
CA GLN A 101 -14.35 -4.28 -0.13
C GLN A 101 -15.58 -4.18 0.78
N ARG A 102 -16.78 -4.25 0.19
CA ARG A 102 -18.06 -4.26 0.91
C ARG A 102 -18.39 -5.62 1.56
N LYS A 103 -17.45 -6.21 2.31
CA LYS A 103 -17.63 -7.51 3.00
C LYS A 103 -18.36 -7.38 4.34
N VAL A 104 -18.36 -6.18 4.93
CA VAL A 104 -18.86 -5.91 6.28
C VAL A 104 -20.03 -4.92 6.22
N GLN A 105 -20.97 -5.06 7.17
CA GLN A 105 -22.12 -4.16 7.29
C GLN A 105 -21.67 -2.69 7.45
N PRO A 106 -22.36 -1.71 6.82
CA PRO A 106 -21.99 -0.30 6.87
C PRO A 106 -21.80 0.25 8.29
N ARG A 107 -22.63 -0.18 9.26
CA ARG A 107 -22.53 0.26 10.65
C ARG A 107 -21.18 -0.07 11.29
N LYS A 108 -20.66 -1.28 11.05
CA LYS A 108 -19.33 -1.69 11.53
C LYS A 108 -18.23 -0.94 10.79
N MET A 109 -18.44 -0.62 9.51
CA MET A 109 -17.52 0.19 8.72
C MET A 109 -17.38 1.59 9.33
N TYR A 110 -18.48 2.29 9.58
CA TYR A 110 -18.47 3.61 10.20
C TYR A 110 -17.88 3.59 11.61
N PHE A 111 -18.14 2.53 12.39
CA PHE A 111 -17.48 2.34 13.68
C PHE A 111 -15.96 2.24 13.54
N LEU A 112 -15.47 1.42 12.60
CA LEU A 112 -14.04 1.29 12.36
C LEU A 112 -13.42 2.61 11.91
N ILE A 113 -14.08 3.37 11.04
CA ILE A 113 -13.63 4.70 10.61
C ILE A 113 -13.41 5.59 11.84
N GLY A 114 -14.44 5.80 12.66
CA GLY A 114 -14.34 6.65 13.85
C GLY A 114 -13.30 6.15 14.86
N TYR A 115 -13.24 4.84 15.10
CA TYR A 115 -12.22 4.22 15.96
C TYR A 115 -10.80 4.55 15.48
N THR A 116 -10.54 4.39 14.17
CA THR A 116 -9.21 4.64 13.62
C THR A 116 -8.86 6.12 13.54
N GLU A 117 -9.81 7.01 13.22
CA GLU A 117 -9.57 8.46 13.20
C GLU A 117 -9.23 8.97 14.60
N GLU A 118 -10.02 8.61 15.61
CA GLU A 118 -9.79 9.04 16.99
C GLU A 118 -8.49 8.48 17.55
N LEU A 119 -8.27 7.17 17.47
CA LEU A 119 -7.08 6.55 18.06
C LEU A 119 -5.78 7.09 17.44
N LEU A 120 -5.73 7.19 16.10
CA LEU A 120 -4.54 7.72 15.43
C LEU A 120 -4.36 9.21 15.71
N SER A 121 -5.45 9.97 15.85
CA SER A 121 -5.35 11.39 16.21
C SER A 121 -4.78 11.58 17.62
N TYR A 122 -5.20 10.76 18.60
CA TYR A 122 -4.64 10.79 19.95
C TYR A 122 -3.20 10.31 20.02
N TRP A 123 -2.82 9.33 19.19
CA TRP A 123 -1.46 8.77 19.16
C TRP A 123 -0.46 9.72 18.51
N LEU A 124 -0.76 10.19 17.29
CA LEU A 124 0.14 11.03 16.49
C LEU A 124 0.04 12.52 16.83
N LYS A 125 -0.91 12.91 17.70
CA LYS A 125 -1.18 14.30 18.12
C LYS A 125 -1.51 15.24 16.95
N CYS A 126 -2.14 14.69 15.93
CA CYS A 126 -2.52 15.42 14.72
C CYS A 126 -3.87 14.93 14.20
N PRO A 127 -4.69 15.78 13.55
CA PRO A 127 -5.96 15.34 12.99
C PRO A 127 -5.75 14.32 11.86
N VAL A 128 -6.37 13.15 12.00
CA VAL A 128 -6.37 12.08 11.00
C VAL A 128 -7.75 11.96 10.37
N LYS A 129 -7.79 11.83 9.03
CA LYS A 129 -9.03 11.59 8.28
C LYS A 129 -8.89 10.39 7.36
N LEU A 130 -9.92 9.56 7.30
CA LEU A 130 -9.99 8.40 6.42
C LEU A 130 -10.86 8.67 5.19
N GLU A 131 -10.25 8.51 4.02
CA GLU A 131 -10.88 8.69 2.71
C GLU A 131 -11.02 7.33 2.03
N LEU A 132 -12.11 6.62 2.37
CA LEU A 132 -12.34 5.26 1.87
C LEU A 132 -13.29 5.27 0.69
N GLN A 133 -12.91 4.56 -0.37
CA GLN A 133 -13.78 4.28 -1.49
C GLN A 133 -14.14 2.79 -1.48
N THR A 134 -15.43 2.48 -1.62
CA THR A 134 -15.91 1.11 -1.54
C THR A 134 -16.01 0.45 -2.92
N VAL A 135 -15.60 -0.81 -2.98
CA VAL A 135 -15.64 -1.66 -4.18
C VAL A 135 -16.51 -2.89 -3.89
N ALA A 136 -17.27 -3.37 -4.87
CA ALA A 136 -18.20 -4.48 -4.67
C ALA A 136 -17.43 -5.80 -4.44
N THR A 137 -16.47 -6.10 -5.30
CA THR A 137 -15.65 -7.31 -5.21
C THR A 137 -14.15 -6.99 -5.26
N LYS A 138 -13.30 -7.94 -4.85
CA LYS A 138 -11.85 -7.81 -5.06
C LYS A 138 -11.47 -7.88 -6.54
N GLU A 139 -12.34 -8.48 -7.36
CA GLU A 139 -12.12 -8.70 -8.78
C GLU A 139 -12.13 -7.39 -9.57
N ASP A 140 -12.95 -6.43 -9.13
CA ASP A 140 -13.04 -5.10 -9.75
C ASP A 140 -11.72 -4.30 -9.68
N ALA A 141 -10.80 -4.67 -8.80
CA ALA A 141 -9.49 -4.02 -8.65
C ALA A 141 -8.35 -4.78 -9.36
N ILE A 142 -8.66 -5.91 -10.03
CA ILE A 142 -7.67 -6.71 -10.75
C ILE A 142 -7.32 -6.01 -12.05
N TYR A 143 -6.01 -5.83 -12.30
CA TYR A 143 -5.49 -5.25 -13.52
C TYR A 143 -5.07 -6.31 -14.55
N LYS A 144 -4.36 -7.36 -14.09
CA LYS A 144 -3.89 -8.44 -14.96
C LYS A 144 -3.70 -9.73 -14.18
N TYR A 145 -3.69 -10.85 -14.92
CA TYR A 145 -3.35 -12.17 -14.41
C TYR A 145 -1.96 -12.59 -14.90
N ILE A 146 -1.13 -13.16 -14.01
CA ILE A 146 0.23 -13.62 -14.34
C ILE A 146 0.51 -15.06 -13.95
#